data_AF-A0A1N7HKG1-F1
#
_entry.id   AF-A0A1N7HKG1-F1
#
_cell.length_a   1.000
_cell.length_b   1.000
_cell.length_c   1.000
_cell.angle_alpha   90.00
_cell.angle_beta   90.00
_cell.angle_gamma   90.00
#
_symmetry.space_group_name_H-M   'P 1'
#
loop_
_entity.id
_entity.type
_entity.pdbx_description
1 polymer ?
#
loop_
_entity_poly.entity_id
_entity_poly.type
_entity_poly.pdbx_seq_one_letter_code
_entity_poly.pdbx_strand_id
1 'polypeptide(L)'
;NSNYGGSVYQDFAPGAKGNLKAGLKNQNASHRFLSSAPPTGCKTDGTYGKPPTTILVYRRSLNRVDRVEFKTYVKNVLPNEWRSHWPRESLRAGAIAVKQFGWYWALRSASKTPSGQCYDVADDTASQMYKPGSATAATNAAVDATWGIRMTRDGKIFKAQYCSTTTACRHWVTGDWMSQNGSRDKAEAGWSYSRILTYYYKGIVLQS
;
A
#
# COMPACT_ATOMS: atom_id res chain seq x y z
N ASN A 1 26.28 -16.47 -24.01
CA ASN A 1 26.42 -17.88 -24.40
C ASN A 1 25.74 -18.71 -23.31
N SER A 2 24.44 -18.98 -23.39
CA SER A 2 23.91 -20.11 -24.15
C SER A 2 22.53 -19.84 -24.76
N ASN A 3 22.36 -20.43 -25.93
CA ASN A 3 21.16 -20.52 -26.74
C ASN A 3 20.22 -21.58 -26.13
N TYR A 4 18.97 -21.25 -25.82
CA TYR A 4 17.92 -22.25 -25.57
C TYR A 4 16.58 -21.72 -26.04
N GLY A 5 16.25 -22.06 -27.30
CA GLY A 5 14.88 -22.07 -27.79
C GLY A 5 14.18 -23.33 -27.31
N GLY A 6 12.92 -23.22 -26.91
CA GLY A 6 12.11 -24.36 -26.52
C GLY A 6 10.80 -23.92 -25.88
N SER A 7 9.75 -23.79 -26.68
CA SER A 7 8.37 -23.85 -26.20
C SER A 7 8.15 -25.23 -25.57
N VAL A 8 7.93 -25.28 -24.26
CA VAL A 8 7.41 -26.49 -23.61
C VAL A 8 6.12 -26.11 -22.91
N TYR A 9 5.03 -26.27 -23.66
CA TYR A 9 3.73 -26.59 -23.07
C TYR A 9 3.94 -27.83 -22.20
N GLN A 10 3.68 -27.72 -20.91
CA GLN A 10 3.63 -28.88 -20.01
C GLN A 10 2.26 -29.52 -20.19
N ASP A 11 2.10 -30.33 -21.24
CA ASP A 11 0.96 -31.23 -21.34
C ASP A 11 1.16 -32.38 -20.35
N PHE A 12 0.20 -32.55 -19.45
CA PHE A 12 0.17 -33.68 -18.54
C PHE A 12 -0.09 -34.97 -19.33
N ALA A 13 0.70 -36.01 -19.07
CA ALA A 13 0.53 -37.31 -19.70
C ALA A 13 -0.88 -37.90 -19.44
N PRO A 14 -1.49 -38.60 -20.40
CA PRO A 14 -2.80 -39.24 -20.22
C PRO A 14 -2.74 -40.26 -19.08
N GLY A 15 -3.54 -40.04 -18.02
CA GLY A 15 -3.68 -41.00 -16.90
C GLY A 15 -3.22 -40.54 -15.52
N ALA A 16 -2.75 -39.30 -15.35
CA ALA A 16 -2.40 -38.76 -14.03
C ALA A 16 -3.65 -38.55 -13.14
N LYS A 17 -4.04 -39.56 -12.37
CA LYS A 17 -5.03 -39.43 -11.28
C LYS A 17 -4.36 -38.86 -10.03
N GLY A 18 -4.05 -37.57 -10.06
CA GLY A 18 -3.66 -36.78 -8.90
C GLY A 18 -4.89 -36.27 -8.15
N ASN A 19 -5.01 -36.63 -6.88
CA ASN A 19 -6.13 -36.29 -6.00
C ASN A 19 -6.14 -34.76 -5.68
N LEU A 20 -6.57 -33.94 -6.64
CA LEU A 20 -6.63 -32.48 -6.49
C LEU A 20 -7.97 -32.07 -5.86
N LYS A 21 -7.94 -31.59 -4.62
CA LYS A 21 -9.10 -30.92 -3.99
C LYS A 21 -9.51 -29.74 -4.86
N ALA A 22 -10.79 -29.68 -5.23
CA ALA A 22 -11.37 -28.67 -6.13
C ALA A 22 -11.26 -27.19 -5.64
N GLY A 23 -10.70 -26.93 -4.46
CA GLY A 23 -10.50 -25.58 -3.89
C GLY A 23 -9.13 -24.93 -4.13
N LEU A 24 -8.17 -25.61 -4.77
CA LEU A 24 -6.80 -25.10 -4.96
C LEU A 24 -6.57 -24.37 -6.30
N LYS A 25 -7.64 -24.04 -7.04
CA LYS A 25 -7.55 -23.18 -8.23
C LYS A 25 -7.33 -21.71 -7.83
N ASN A 26 -6.12 -21.38 -7.40
CA ASN A 26 -5.60 -20.03 -7.50
C ASN A 26 -5.12 -19.85 -8.96
N GLN A 27 -5.98 -19.31 -9.81
CA GLN A 27 -5.63 -18.93 -11.20
C GLN A 27 -4.99 -17.53 -11.27
N ASN A 28 -4.48 -17.00 -10.16
CA ASN A 28 -3.90 -15.67 -10.08
C ASN A 28 -2.36 -15.72 -10.11
N ALA A 29 -1.82 -16.44 -11.08
CA ALA A 29 -0.43 -16.28 -11.51
C ALA A 29 -0.41 -15.65 -12.92
N SER A 30 -1.05 -14.49 -13.07
CA SER A 30 -0.87 -13.66 -14.26
C SER A 30 0.48 -12.95 -14.18
N HIS A 31 1.57 -13.64 -14.54
CA HIS A 31 2.81 -12.97 -14.92
C HIS A 31 2.67 -12.46 -16.35
N ARG A 32 1.93 -11.37 -16.52
CA ARG A 32 1.98 -10.58 -17.74
C ARG A 32 3.31 -9.82 -17.67
N PHE A 33 4.29 -10.24 -18.46
CA PHE A 33 5.56 -9.53 -18.64
C PHE A 33 5.27 -8.13 -19.19
N LEU A 34 5.09 -7.16 -18.29
CA LEU A 34 5.18 -5.75 -18.62
C LEU A 34 6.67 -5.41 -18.60
N SER A 35 7.20 -5.12 -19.78
CA SER A 35 8.56 -4.62 -19.97
C SER A 35 8.73 -3.26 -19.28
N SER A 36 9.10 -3.30 -18.00
CA SER A 36 9.94 -2.30 -17.34
C SER A 36 10.33 -2.91 -16.01
N ALA A 37 11.56 -3.43 -15.90
CA ALA A 37 12.09 -3.72 -14.57
C ALA A 37 11.91 -2.47 -13.69
N PRO A 38 11.40 -2.59 -12.45
CA PRO A 38 11.24 -1.45 -11.57
C PRO A 38 12.56 -0.67 -11.50
N PRO A 39 12.56 0.68 -11.46
CA PRO A 39 13.79 1.46 -11.55
C PRO A 39 14.81 1.01 -10.51
N THR A 40 15.95 0.51 -10.99
CA THR A 40 17.05 0.07 -10.13
C THR A 40 17.74 1.28 -9.50
N GLY A 41 17.94 1.26 -8.18
CA GLY A 41 18.54 2.36 -7.42
C GLY A 41 17.54 3.10 -6.53
N CYS A 42 17.89 4.32 -6.15
CA CYS A 42 17.18 5.10 -5.14
C CYS A 42 15.82 5.64 -5.59
N LYS A 43 15.56 5.76 -6.90
CA LYS A 43 14.33 6.40 -7.41
C LYS A 43 13.24 5.39 -7.69
N THR A 44 11.99 5.78 -7.44
CA THR A 44 10.79 5.06 -7.91
C THR A 44 10.27 5.65 -9.23
N ASP A 45 9.34 4.95 -9.89
CA ASP A 45 8.67 5.37 -11.13
C ASP A 45 7.34 6.11 -10.87
N GLY A 46 7.05 6.45 -9.61
CA GLY A 46 5.85 7.17 -9.24
C GLY A 46 5.83 8.59 -9.83
N THR A 47 4.64 9.06 -10.15
CA THR A 47 4.37 10.48 -10.49
C THR A 47 3.25 11.01 -9.61
N TYR A 48 2.81 12.26 -9.76
CA TYR A 48 1.60 12.72 -9.07
C TYR A 48 0.31 12.06 -9.58
N GLY A 49 0.34 11.49 -10.80
CA GLY A 49 -0.80 10.82 -11.42
C GLY A 49 -0.80 9.30 -11.26
N LYS A 50 0.36 8.68 -11.08
CA LYS A 50 0.52 7.22 -11.05
C LYS A 50 1.31 6.79 -9.80
N PRO A 51 0.80 5.84 -8.98
CA PRO A 51 1.58 5.30 -7.87
C PRO A 51 2.83 4.58 -8.38
N PRO A 52 3.90 4.53 -7.58
CA PRO A 52 5.09 3.78 -7.95
C PRO A 52 4.77 2.28 -8.08
N THR A 53 5.50 1.59 -8.94
CA THR A 53 5.43 0.13 -9.07
C THR A 53 5.99 -0.56 -7.82
N THR A 54 7.02 0.04 -7.21
CA THR A 54 7.65 -0.48 -5.99
C THR A 54 8.05 0.64 -5.04
N ILE A 55 8.17 0.31 -3.75
CA ILE A 55 8.67 1.19 -2.70
C ILE A 55 9.88 0.57 -1.98
N LEU A 56 10.80 1.41 -1.53
CA LEU A 56 11.97 1.03 -0.73
C LEU A 56 11.65 1.18 0.76
N VAL A 57 11.61 0.07 1.47
CA VAL A 57 11.28 0.03 2.90
C VAL A 57 12.53 -0.28 3.71
N TYR A 58 12.96 0.66 4.54
CA TYR A 58 14.04 0.40 5.50
C TYR A 58 13.52 -0.44 6.66
N ARG A 59 14.07 -1.64 6.80
CA ARG A 59 13.80 -2.60 7.87
C ARG A 59 14.78 -2.37 9.01
N ARG A 60 14.41 -1.56 9.99
CA ARG A 60 15.33 -1.05 11.02
C ARG A 60 16.00 -2.17 11.81
N SER A 61 15.23 -3.14 12.29
CA SER A 61 15.75 -4.26 13.08
C SER A 61 16.67 -5.19 12.29
N LEU A 62 16.54 -5.20 10.96
CA LEU A 62 17.33 -6.02 10.05
C LEU A 62 18.47 -5.23 9.39
N ASN A 63 18.54 -3.91 9.65
CA ASN A 63 19.47 -2.96 9.03
C ASN A 63 19.62 -3.15 7.50
N ARG A 64 18.50 -3.28 6.79
CA ARG A 64 18.48 -3.47 5.33
C ARG A 64 17.30 -2.78 4.66
N VAL A 65 17.38 -2.55 3.36
CA VAL A 65 16.26 -2.02 2.57
C VAL A 65 15.63 -3.14 1.75
N ASP A 66 14.32 -3.34 1.91
CA ASP A 66 13.51 -4.21 1.08
C ASP A 66 12.88 -3.40 -0.06
N ARG A 67 12.99 -3.89 -1.30
CA ARG A 67 12.19 -3.37 -2.42
C ARG A 67 10.92 -4.19 -2.56
N VAL A 68 9.76 -3.55 -2.45
CA VAL A 68 8.46 -4.24 -2.36
C VAL A 68 7.52 -3.68 -3.41
N GLU A 69 6.71 -4.54 -4.05
CA GLU A 69 5.60 -4.11 -4.90
C GLU A 69 4.64 -3.22 -4.09
N PHE A 70 4.28 -2.06 -4.64
CA PHE A 70 3.66 -1.00 -3.85
C PHE A 70 2.28 -1.36 -3.29
N LYS A 71 1.45 -2.09 -4.05
CA LYS A 71 0.15 -2.57 -3.57
C LYS A 71 0.30 -3.59 -2.44
N THR A 72 1.27 -4.49 -2.58
CA THR A 72 1.64 -5.48 -1.56
C THR A 72 2.15 -4.80 -0.30
N TYR A 73 2.95 -3.75 -0.42
CA TYR A 73 3.35 -2.91 0.70
C TYR A 73 2.13 -2.37 1.44
N VAL A 74 1.19 -1.71 0.74
CA VAL A 74 -0.03 -1.14 1.34
C VAL A 74 -0.87 -2.23 2.04
N LYS A 75 -1.01 -3.42 1.44
CA LYS A 75 -1.72 -4.57 2.03
C LYS A 75 -1.08 -5.08 3.34
N ASN A 76 0.24 -4.96 3.47
CA ASN A 76 1.01 -5.37 4.65
C ASN A 76 1.26 -4.23 5.66
N VAL A 77 0.85 -3.01 5.34
CA VAL A 77 0.83 -1.88 6.29
C VAL A 77 -0.53 -1.73 6.93
N LEU A 78 -1.61 -1.74 6.14
CA LEU A 78 -2.95 -1.45 6.62
C LEU A 78 -3.38 -2.23 7.88
N PRO A 79 -3.18 -3.56 8.02
CA PRO A 79 -3.60 -4.29 9.22
C PRO A 79 -2.82 -3.93 10.50
N ASN A 80 -1.69 -3.24 10.36
CA ASN A 80 -0.89 -2.77 11.49
C ASN A 80 -1.22 -1.33 11.90
N GLU A 81 -1.99 -0.62 11.07
CA GLU A 81 -2.41 0.77 11.28
C GLU A 81 -3.93 0.87 11.55
N TRP A 82 -4.72 0.03 10.89
CA TRP A 82 -6.15 -0.13 11.09
C TRP A 82 -6.44 -1.57 11.52
N ARG A 83 -7.23 -1.74 12.58
CA ARG A 83 -7.62 -3.07 13.05
C ARG A 83 -8.54 -3.72 12.01
N SER A 84 -8.25 -4.95 11.60
CA SER A 84 -8.95 -5.65 10.52
C SER A 84 -10.47 -5.83 10.75
N HIS A 85 -10.92 -5.79 12.00
CA HIS A 85 -12.33 -5.89 12.39
C HIS A 85 -13.07 -4.54 12.44
N TRP A 86 -12.41 -3.44 12.08
CA TRP A 86 -13.06 -2.12 12.01
C TRP A 86 -14.04 -2.03 10.83
N PRO A 87 -15.00 -1.07 10.88
CA PRO A 87 -15.98 -0.91 9.81
C PRO A 87 -15.33 -0.73 8.44
N ARG A 88 -15.99 -1.26 7.41
CA ARG A 88 -15.50 -1.26 6.02
C ARG A 88 -15.07 0.12 5.53
N GLU A 89 -15.86 1.15 5.84
CA GLU A 89 -15.58 2.52 5.38
C GLU A 89 -14.37 3.14 6.10
N SER A 90 -14.11 2.75 7.34
CA SER A 90 -12.88 3.12 8.05
C SER A 90 -11.66 2.43 7.43
N LEU A 91 -11.76 1.12 7.11
CA LEU A 91 -10.68 0.40 6.42
C LEU A 91 -10.39 1.00 5.04
N ARG A 92 -11.41 1.42 4.29
CA ARG A 92 -11.26 2.09 2.98
C ARG A 92 -10.59 3.45 3.10
N ALA A 93 -10.97 4.25 4.10
CA ALA A 93 -10.31 5.53 4.37
C ALA A 93 -8.84 5.32 4.75
N GLY A 94 -8.57 4.36 5.65
CA GLY A 94 -7.23 3.96 6.06
C GLY A 94 -6.38 3.47 4.89
N ALA A 95 -6.94 2.65 4.00
CA ALA A 95 -6.25 2.15 2.80
C ALA A 95 -5.76 3.29 1.89
N ILE A 96 -6.61 4.30 1.67
CA ILE A 96 -6.28 5.47 0.86
C ILE A 96 -5.20 6.32 1.55
N ALA A 97 -5.31 6.56 2.86
CA ALA A 97 -4.31 7.30 3.62
C ALA A 97 -2.94 6.59 3.64
N VAL A 98 -2.94 5.27 3.88
CA VAL A 98 -1.72 4.46 3.86
C VAL A 98 -1.03 4.52 2.50
N LYS A 99 -1.80 4.31 1.43
CA LYS A 99 -1.30 4.41 0.06
C LYS A 99 -0.74 5.81 -0.23
N GLN A 100 -1.46 6.85 0.14
CA GLN A 100 -1.06 8.23 -0.11
C GLN A 100 0.25 8.59 0.60
N PHE A 101 0.43 8.17 1.86
CA PHE A 101 1.65 8.42 2.62
C PHE A 101 2.87 7.74 1.98
N GLY A 102 2.78 6.44 1.68
CA GLY A 102 3.86 5.72 1.00
C GLY A 102 4.20 6.32 -0.37
N TRP A 103 3.17 6.70 -1.13
CA TRP A 103 3.34 7.35 -2.43
C TRP A 103 4.05 8.71 -2.29
N TYR A 104 3.67 9.54 -1.31
CA TYR A 104 4.31 10.83 -1.06
C TYR A 104 5.83 10.72 -0.88
N TRP A 105 6.28 9.72 -0.12
CA TRP A 105 7.70 9.49 0.13
C TRP A 105 8.44 8.82 -1.02
N ALA A 106 7.78 7.90 -1.73
CA ALA A 106 8.33 7.31 -2.94
C ALA A 106 8.58 8.34 -4.07
N LEU A 107 7.87 9.47 -4.09
CA LEU A 107 8.16 10.58 -5.00
C LEU A 107 9.39 11.42 -4.58
N ARG A 108 9.89 11.21 -3.36
CA ARG A 108 10.91 12.03 -2.70
C ARG A 108 12.09 11.19 -2.20
N SER A 109 12.31 10.02 -2.79
CA SER A 109 13.33 9.04 -2.41
C SER A 109 14.73 9.65 -2.30
N ALA A 110 15.07 10.14 -1.11
CA ALA A 110 16.32 10.84 -0.82
C ALA A 110 16.95 10.41 0.51
N SER A 111 16.17 9.74 1.37
CA SER A 111 16.64 9.26 2.67
C SER A 111 17.63 8.12 2.50
N LYS A 112 18.64 8.06 3.39
CA LYS A 112 19.66 7.02 3.40
C LYS A 112 19.77 6.38 4.79
N THR A 113 19.92 5.06 4.83
CA THR A 113 20.28 4.32 6.04
C THR A 113 21.66 4.74 6.54
N PRO A 114 22.06 4.39 7.78
CA PRO A 114 23.45 4.59 8.23
C PRO A 114 24.48 3.93 7.32
N SER A 115 24.13 2.82 6.67
CA SER A 115 24.95 2.11 5.68
C SER A 115 24.89 2.71 4.26
N GLY A 116 24.19 3.84 4.06
CA GLY A 116 24.12 4.56 2.79
C GLY A 116 23.08 4.04 1.78
N GLN A 117 22.26 3.05 2.15
CA GLN A 117 21.20 2.53 1.28
C GLN A 117 20.01 3.49 1.22
N CYS A 118 19.48 3.76 0.04
CA CYS A 118 18.32 4.63 -0.10
C CYS A 118 17.03 3.96 0.37
N TYR A 119 16.13 4.72 0.98
CA TYR A 119 14.78 4.27 1.34
C TYR A 119 13.74 5.37 1.21
N ASP A 120 12.48 4.96 1.04
CA ASP A 120 11.33 5.86 0.97
C ASP A 120 10.68 6.01 2.34
N VAL A 121 10.48 4.88 3.02
CA VAL A 121 9.79 4.77 4.31
C VAL A 121 10.55 3.83 5.24
N ALA A 122 10.43 4.05 6.54
CA ALA A 122 10.91 3.10 7.55
C ALA A 122 9.76 2.23 8.09
N ASP A 123 10.06 1.07 8.66
CA ASP A 123 9.08 0.21 9.34
C ASP A 123 8.87 0.58 10.82
N ASP A 124 8.62 1.87 11.09
CA ASP A 124 8.42 2.42 12.43
C ASP A 124 7.17 3.31 12.53
N THR A 125 6.90 3.83 13.73
CA THR A 125 5.77 4.74 14.01
C THR A 125 5.93 6.12 13.39
N ALA A 126 7.15 6.50 12.97
CA ALA A 126 7.40 7.79 12.31
C ALA A 126 7.06 7.73 10.81
N SER A 127 7.05 6.53 10.23
CA SER A 127 6.63 6.21 8.87
C SER A 127 5.34 5.39 8.88
N GLN A 128 5.42 4.08 8.60
CA GLN A 128 4.27 3.17 8.64
C GLN A 128 4.71 1.78 9.08
N MET A 129 3.88 1.09 9.85
CA MET A 129 4.18 -0.25 10.38
C MET A 129 4.09 -1.34 9.30
N TYR A 130 5.11 -1.46 8.46
CA TYR A 130 5.21 -2.53 7.47
C TYR A 130 5.63 -3.86 8.09
N LYS A 131 4.76 -4.87 8.01
CA LYS A 131 5.07 -6.25 8.42
C LYS A 131 4.74 -7.23 7.28
N PRO A 132 5.75 -7.78 6.57
CA PRO A 132 5.51 -8.77 5.52
C PRO A 132 4.69 -9.95 6.05
N GLY A 133 3.68 -10.38 5.29
CA GLY A 133 2.80 -11.50 5.66
C GLY A 133 1.67 -11.15 6.63
N SER A 134 1.51 -9.88 7.02
CA SER A 134 0.45 -9.46 7.95
C SER A 134 -0.91 -9.18 7.30
N ALA A 135 -0.98 -9.22 5.96
CA ALA A 135 -2.18 -8.95 5.18
C ALA A 135 -3.38 -9.81 5.63
N THR A 136 -4.56 -9.20 5.73
CA THR A 136 -5.81 -9.89 6.09
C THR A 136 -6.83 -9.77 4.96
N ALA A 137 -7.83 -10.65 4.90
CA ALA A 137 -8.87 -10.59 3.88
C ALA A 137 -9.64 -9.26 3.90
N ALA A 138 -10.02 -8.78 5.10
CA ALA A 138 -10.75 -7.52 5.27
C ALA A 138 -9.94 -6.30 4.82
N THR A 139 -8.66 -6.22 5.21
CA THR A 139 -7.80 -5.10 4.80
C THR A 139 -7.45 -5.17 3.31
N ASN A 140 -7.23 -6.37 2.75
CA ASN A 140 -7.02 -6.55 1.31
C ASN A 140 -8.21 -6.07 0.49
N ALA A 141 -9.43 -6.41 0.90
CA ALA A 141 -10.65 -5.96 0.22
C ALA A 141 -10.77 -4.43 0.22
N ALA A 142 -10.38 -3.75 1.31
CA ALA A 142 -10.37 -2.30 1.37
C ALA A 142 -9.34 -1.67 0.43
N VAL A 143 -8.12 -2.22 0.37
CA VAL A 143 -7.06 -1.79 -0.56
C VAL A 143 -7.49 -1.98 -2.00
N ASP A 144 -8.04 -3.15 -2.33
CA ASP A 144 -8.46 -3.48 -3.69
C ASP A 144 -9.61 -2.59 -4.15
N ALA A 145 -10.61 -2.36 -3.29
CA ALA A 145 -11.76 -1.50 -3.60
C ALA A 145 -11.41 -0.02 -3.78
N THR A 146 -10.26 0.43 -3.26
CA THR A 146 -9.85 1.85 -3.27
C THR A 146 -8.56 2.08 -4.06
N TRP A 147 -8.07 1.08 -4.81
CA TRP A 147 -6.77 1.16 -5.46
C TRP A 147 -6.70 2.28 -6.51
N GLY A 148 -7.78 2.53 -7.26
CA GLY A 148 -7.87 3.66 -8.20
C GLY A 148 -7.97 5.03 -7.54
N ILE A 149 -8.43 5.11 -6.29
CA ILE A 149 -8.74 6.40 -5.65
C ILE A 149 -7.47 7.09 -5.14
N ARG A 150 -7.16 8.30 -5.59
CA ARG A 150 -6.09 9.14 -5.03
C ARG A 150 -6.62 10.42 -4.42
N MET A 151 -5.89 10.97 -3.46
CA MET A 151 -6.17 12.28 -2.89
C MET A 151 -5.18 13.31 -3.44
N THR A 152 -5.65 14.44 -3.91
CA THR A 152 -4.77 15.51 -4.41
C THR A 152 -5.09 16.85 -3.79
N ARG A 153 -4.05 17.68 -3.60
CA ARG A 153 -4.19 19.14 -3.43
C ARG A 153 -3.42 19.81 -4.55
N ASP A 154 -4.06 20.73 -5.26
CA ASP A 154 -3.48 21.41 -6.43
C ASP A 154 -2.88 20.43 -7.45
N GLY A 155 -3.57 19.31 -7.66
CA GLY A 155 -3.12 18.22 -8.55
C GLY A 155 -1.93 17.40 -8.05
N LYS A 156 -1.42 17.65 -6.84
CA LYS A 156 -0.24 16.98 -6.26
C LYS A 156 -0.59 16.02 -5.14
N ILE A 157 0.23 14.98 -5.02
CA ILE A 157 0.25 14.05 -3.88
C ILE A 157 0.85 14.78 -2.67
N PHE A 158 0.03 14.94 -1.63
CA PHE A 158 0.42 15.50 -0.33
C PHE A 158 0.66 14.39 0.71
N LYS A 159 1.33 14.75 1.81
CA LYS A 159 1.62 13.83 2.92
C LYS A 159 0.35 13.64 3.76
N ALA A 160 -0.42 12.58 3.49
CA ALA A 160 -1.58 12.22 4.29
C ALA A 160 -1.17 11.57 5.61
N GLN A 161 -1.00 12.39 6.65
CA GLN A 161 -0.63 11.89 7.97
C GLN A 161 -1.84 11.25 8.65
N TYR A 162 -1.58 10.39 9.62
CA TYR A 162 -2.60 9.80 10.48
C TYR A 162 -2.00 9.50 11.84
N CYS A 163 -2.88 9.33 12.83
CA CYS A 163 -2.48 9.02 14.21
C CYS A 163 -3.57 8.16 14.90
N SER A 164 -3.25 7.57 16.05
CA SER A 164 -4.19 6.74 16.81
C SER A 164 -5.48 7.47 17.21
N THR A 165 -5.37 8.63 17.87
CA THR A 165 -6.51 9.37 18.45
C THR A 165 -6.54 10.84 18.04
N THR A 166 -7.71 11.48 18.01
CA THR A 166 -7.83 12.92 17.70
C THR A 166 -6.92 13.80 18.58
N THR A 167 -6.75 13.44 19.85
CA THR A 167 -5.84 14.13 20.79
C THR A 167 -4.36 13.89 20.49
N ALA A 168 -3.99 12.73 19.94
CA ALA A 168 -2.62 12.43 19.49
C ALA A 168 -2.28 13.14 18.16
N CYS A 169 -3.28 13.50 17.35
CA CYS A 169 -3.09 14.28 16.12
C CYS A 169 -2.93 15.76 16.47
N ARG A 170 -1.85 16.16 17.15
CA ARG A 170 -1.61 17.53 17.64
C ARG A 170 -1.72 18.63 16.55
N HIS A 171 -1.65 18.25 15.28
CA HIS A 171 -1.79 19.13 14.10
C HIS A 171 -3.01 18.81 13.22
N TRP A 172 -4.06 18.16 13.73
CA TRP A 172 -5.29 17.88 12.95
C TRP A 172 -5.97 19.14 12.40
N VAL A 173 -5.75 20.28 13.06
CA VAL A 173 -6.30 21.59 12.68
C VAL A 173 -5.79 22.11 11.33
N THR A 174 -4.62 21.65 10.84
CA THR A 174 -4.12 22.03 9.50
C THR A 174 -4.78 21.22 8.38
N GLY A 175 -5.56 20.20 8.73
CA GLY A 175 -6.25 19.34 7.77
C GLY A 175 -5.32 18.35 7.07
N ASP A 176 -4.19 17.97 7.68
CA ASP A 176 -3.23 17.01 7.11
C ASP A 176 -3.28 15.63 7.77
N TRP A 177 -4.12 15.47 8.80
CA TRP A 177 -4.10 14.30 9.68
C TRP A 177 -5.48 13.66 9.81
N MET A 178 -5.53 12.33 9.72
CA MET A 178 -6.70 11.53 10.06
C MET A 178 -6.50 10.78 11.37
N SER A 179 -7.48 10.87 12.28
CA SER A 179 -7.51 9.96 13.43
C SER A 179 -8.00 8.57 13.00
N GLN A 180 -7.24 7.54 13.35
CA GLN A 180 -7.61 6.14 13.16
C GLN A 180 -8.92 5.82 13.90
N ASN A 181 -8.98 6.06 15.22
CA ASN A 181 -10.21 5.85 15.99
C ASN A 181 -11.35 6.74 15.51
N GLY A 182 -11.10 8.02 15.20
CA GLY A 182 -12.15 8.89 14.70
C GLY A 182 -12.68 8.48 13.31
N SER A 183 -11.86 7.85 12.47
CA SER A 183 -12.33 7.24 11.22
C SER A 183 -13.24 6.04 11.47
N ARG A 184 -12.95 5.23 12.50
CA ARG A 184 -13.81 4.13 12.95
C ARG A 184 -15.14 4.66 13.44
N ASP A 185 -15.13 5.59 14.39
CA ASP A 185 -16.35 6.14 15.01
C ASP A 185 -17.27 6.79 13.97
N LYS A 186 -16.69 7.50 12.99
CA LYS A 186 -17.46 8.08 11.87
C LYS A 186 -18.07 7.00 10.98
N ALA A 187 -17.32 5.94 10.68
CA ALA A 187 -17.84 4.82 9.90
C ALA A 187 -18.94 4.06 10.65
N GLU A 188 -18.83 3.91 11.97
CA GLU A 188 -19.90 3.38 12.84
C GLU A 188 -21.14 4.28 12.81
N ALA A 189 -20.95 5.59 12.74
CA ALA A 189 -22.02 6.57 12.51
C ALA A 189 -22.53 6.62 11.05
N GLY A 190 -22.15 5.66 10.20
CA GLY A 190 -22.65 5.53 8.82
C GLY A 190 -21.96 6.42 7.79
N TRP A 191 -20.81 7.03 8.11
CA TRP A 191 -20.09 7.85 7.14
C TRP A 191 -19.36 6.99 6.11
N SER A 192 -19.44 7.39 4.84
CA SER A 192 -18.63 6.79 3.78
C SER A 192 -17.15 7.18 3.91
N TYR A 193 -16.26 6.38 3.33
CA TYR A 193 -14.83 6.66 3.33
C TYR A 193 -14.52 8.04 2.74
N SER A 194 -15.25 8.43 1.68
CA SER A 194 -15.07 9.74 1.03
C SER A 194 -15.38 10.89 1.98
N ARG A 195 -16.48 10.81 2.75
CA ARG A 195 -16.86 11.80 3.76
C ARG A 195 -15.87 11.85 4.93
N ILE A 196 -15.34 10.69 5.33
CA ILE A 196 -14.30 10.60 6.36
C ILE A 196 -13.03 11.33 5.89
N LEU A 197 -12.58 11.04 4.66
CA LEU A 197 -11.37 11.65 4.10
C LEU A 197 -11.51 13.16 3.93
N THR A 198 -12.63 13.66 3.39
CA THR A 198 -12.85 15.11 3.21
C THR A 198 -13.05 15.86 4.54
N TYR A 199 -13.47 15.15 5.59
CA TYR A 199 -13.53 15.72 6.93
C TYR A 199 -12.13 15.99 7.50
N TYR A 200 -11.24 14.99 7.43
CA TYR A 200 -9.90 15.06 8.01
C TYR A 200 -8.90 15.79 7.12
N TYR A 201 -8.91 15.51 5.82
CA TYR A 201 -7.98 16.10 4.88
C TYR A 201 -8.63 17.30 4.17
N LYS A 202 -8.30 18.51 4.61
CA LYS A 202 -8.89 19.73 4.04
C LYS A 202 -8.35 20.03 2.65
N GLY A 203 -9.19 20.60 1.79
CA GLY A 203 -8.81 21.02 0.43
C GLY A 203 -8.46 19.88 -0.52
N ILE A 204 -8.79 18.63 -0.19
CA ILE A 204 -8.52 17.50 -1.08
C ILE A 204 -9.56 17.40 -2.19
N VAL A 205 -9.12 16.86 -3.32
CA VAL A 205 -9.97 16.28 -4.36
C VAL A 205 -9.74 14.78 -4.39
N LEU A 206 -10.80 13.99 -4.40
CA LEU A 206 -10.76 12.55 -4.66
C LEU A 206 -10.87 12.31 -6.15
N GLN A 207 -9.92 11.54 -6.72
CA GLN A 207 -9.89 11.22 -8.14
C GLN A 207 -9.79 9.70 -8.32
N SER A 208 -10.50 9.15 -9.29
CA SER A 208 -10.46 7.74 -9.69
C SER A 208 -9.54 7.49 -10.88
#